data_AF-A0A7K8G6M9-F1
#
_entry.id   AF-A0A7K8G6M9-F1
#
_cell.length_a   1.000
_cell.length_b   1.000
_cell.length_c   1.000
_cell.angle_alpha   90.00
_cell.angle_beta   90.00
_cell.angle_gamma   90.00
#
_symmetry.space_group_name_H-M   'P 1'
#
loop_
_entity.id
_entity.type
_entity.pdbx_description
1 polymer ?
#
loop_
_entity_poly.entity_id
_entity_poly.type
_entity_poly.pdbx_seq_one_letter_code
_entity_poly.pdbx_strand_id
1 'polypeptide(L)'
;QLNCSLYSGGFTKDGRSWVACPRNLKPVCGTDGNTYSNDCGICLYNAEHSASVEKEHDGECAPKPIVVDCSKYSRGVVDGHVMVVCPRIFEPVCGSDGFTYPSDCGICAYNAEHDTNITKIHDGSCKESVAVDCSRYRTQTAKDGKVFVPCTRDLNPVCGTDNNTYDNECLICAHNVEKGTHVGKKHGGQCREKAAELNCDQYLARKVKGGKALVRCARILHPVCGSDGFTYDNDCSICAHNVQHGTDVKKSHDGRCKEESTPVDCSTYLSGAKSGEAVAACPYILRELCGTDGVTYSNDCALCAHNIEHGTQVAKKHDGKCIEEATHLNCSRYPKFRLDDGREVMACTMIYDPVCGTDGVTYASECTLCSHNLEHGTNLSKRKHGRCEEDITR
;
A
#
# COMPACT_ATOMS: atom_id res chain seq x y z
N GLN A 1 24.81 0.68 -25.23
CA GLN A 1 25.32 1.89 -25.90
C GLN A 1 24.24 2.43 -26.81
N LEU A 2 23.91 3.72 -26.66
CA LEU A 2 22.93 4.42 -27.50
C LEU A 2 23.54 4.69 -28.88
N ASN A 3 22.81 4.38 -29.96
CA ASN A 3 23.26 4.67 -31.33
C ASN A 3 22.17 5.38 -32.12
N CYS A 4 22.24 6.71 -32.16
CA CYS A 4 21.24 7.53 -32.83
C CYS A 4 21.30 7.48 -34.36
N SER A 5 22.40 6.99 -34.94
CA SER A 5 22.52 6.81 -36.40
C SER A 5 21.61 5.71 -36.95
N LEU A 6 21.02 4.89 -36.08
CA LEU A 6 20.03 3.87 -36.46
C LEU A 6 18.66 4.47 -36.82
N TYR A 7 18.40 5.72 -36.43
CA TYR A 7 17.12 6.38 -36.64
C TYR A 7 17.28 7.47 -37.70
N SER A 8 16.50 7.40 -38.77
CA SER A 8 16.45 8.47 -39.76
C SER A 8 16.00 9.76 -39.11
N GLY A 9 16.68 10.86 -39.37
CA GLY A 9 16.34 12.17 -38.82
C GLY A 9 16.80 13.30 -39.72
N GLY A 10 16.39 14.51 -39.37
CA GLY A 10 16.75 15.71 -40.11
C GLY A 10 16.08 16.96 -39.55
N PHE A 11 16.03 18.02 -40.35
CA PHE A 11 15.38 19.26 -39.98
C PHE A 11 14.18 19.52 -40.89
N THR A 12 13.08 20.00 -40.31
CA THR A 12 11.97 20.55 -41.08
C THR A 12 12.37 21.89 -41.70
N LYS A 13 11.58 22.38 -42.67
CA LYS A 13 11.81 23.69 -43.28
C LYS A 13 11.80 24.85 -42.26
N ASP A 14 11.13 24.65 -41.14
CA ASP A 14 11.03 25.62 -40.05
C ASP A 14 12.16 25.45 -39.00
N GLY A 15 13.17 24.62 -39.29
CA GLY A 15 14.33 24.42 -38.43
C GLY A 15 14.10 23.48 -37.23
N ARG A 16 12.96 22.79 -37.13
CA ARG A 16 12.73 21.81 -36.06
C ARG A 16 13.41 20.49 -36.41
N SER A 17 14.17 19.95 -35.47
CA SER A 17 14.73 18.62 -35.59
C SER A 17 13.61 17.56 -35.52
N TRP A 18 13.75 16.48 -36.29
CA TRP A 18 12.88 15.31 -36.20
C TRP A 18 13.72 14.03 -36.26
N VAL A 19 13.24 13.00 -35.57
CA VAL A 19 13.79 11.64 -35.60
C VAL A 19 12.64 10.67 -35.80
N ALA A 20 12.74 9.78 -36.78
CA ALA A 20 11.73 8.76 -37.06
C ALA A 20 11.83 7.65 -36.02
N CYS A 21 11.06 7.80 -34.94
CA CYS A 21 11.04 6.83 -33.86
C CYS A 21 10.01 5.70 -34.07
N PRO A 22 10.41 4.45 -33.83
CA PRO A 22 9.46 3.35 -33.77
C PRO A 22 8.51 3.52 -32.57
N ARG A 23 7.27 3.05 -32.71
CA ARG A 23 6.21 3.17 -31.68
C ARG A 23 6.25 2.06 -30.63
N ASN A 24 7.36 1.36 -30.45
CA ASN A 24 7.50 0.35 -29.42
C ASN A 24 7.80 0.99 -28.07
N LEU A 25 7.06 0.61 -27.03
CA LEU A 25 7.34 1.02 -25.66
C LEU A 25 8.36 0.07 -25.06
N LYS A 26 9.59 0.54 -24.89
CA LYS A 26 10.70 -0.19 -24.26
C LYS A 26 11.51 0.81 -23.44
N PRO A 27 11.02 1.18 -22.24
CA PRO A 27 11.55 2.33 -21.51
C PRO A 27 13.05 2.24 -21.25
N VAL A 28 13.72 3.38 -21.24
CA VAL A 28 15.17 3.52 -20.95
C VAL A 28 15.41 4.73 -20.07
N CYS A 29 16.40 4.64 -19.19
CA CYS A 29 16.82 5.75 -18.34
C CYS A 29 17.97 6.50 -19.00
N GLY A 30 17.80 7.80 -19.19
CA GLY A 30 18.86 8.69 -19.65
C GLY A 30 19.79 9.11 -18.52
N THR A 31 21.02 9.50 -18.85
CA THR A 31 22.00 10.05 -17.89
C THR A 31 21.58 11.39 -17.26
N ASP A 32 20.47 11.98 -17.71
CA ASP A 32 19.81 13.14 -17.11
C ASP A 32 18.76 12.74 -16.04
N GLY A 33 18.59 11.44 -15.82
CA GLY A 33 17.62 10.87 -14.92
C GLY A 33 16.17 10.99 -15.40
N ASN A 34 15.94 11.17 -16.71
CA ASN A 34 14.61 11.13 -17.30
C ASN A 34 14.36 9.77 -17.98
N THR A 35 13.14 9.25 -17.80
CA THR A 35 12.67 8.03 -18.48
C THR A 35 12.19 8.38 -19.89
N TYR A 36 12.72 7.71 -20.89
CA TYR A 36 12.29 7.84 -22.28
C TYR A 36 11.56 6.57 -22.73
N SER A 37 10.59 6.72 -23.64
CA SER A 37 9.76 5.61 -24.13
C SER A 37 10.57 4.49 -24.79
N ASN A 38 11.73 4.81 -25.37
CA ASN A 38 12.74 3.89 -25.90
C ASN A 38 14.02 4.66 -26.25
N ASP A 39 15.06 3.94 -26.71
CA ASP A 39 16.35 4.51 -27.16
C ASP A 39 16.18 5.68 -28.15
N CYS A 40 15.22 5.60 -29.07
CA CYS A 40 14.98 6.68 -30.03
C CYS A 40 14.46 7.96 -29.35
N GLY A 41 13.72 7.83 -28.26
CA GLY A 41 13.26 8.97 -27.46
C GLY A 41 14.42 9.83 -26.94
N ILE A 42 15.53 9.20 -26.50
CA ILE A 42 16.75 9.92 -26.11
C ILE A 42 17.34 10.66 -27.31
N CYS A 43 17.41 10.00 -28.47
CA CYS A 43 17.94 10.60 -29.70
C CYS A 43 17.11 11.81 -30.18
N LEU A 44 15.78 11.71 -30.11
CA LEU A 44 14.89 12.82 -30.43
C LEU A 44 15.12 14.00 -29.47
N TYR A 45 15.17 13.73 -28.16
CA TYR A 45 15.41 14.76 -27.16
C TYR A 45 16.74 15.49 -27.38
N ASN A 46 17.83 14.74 -27.59
CA ASN A 46 19.14 15.31 -27.89
C ASN A 46 19.12 16.18 -29.15
N ALA A 47 18.41 15.73 -30.19
CA ALA A 47 18.33 16.45 -31.45
C ALA A 47 17.47 17.72 -31.36
N GLU A 48 16.43 17.74 -30.52
CA GLU A 48 15.58 18.90 -30.29
C GLU A 48 16.22 19.94 -29.34
N HIS A 49 16.91 19.48 -28.30
CA HIS A 49 17.41 20.33 -27.21
C HIS A 49 18.91 20.61 -27.32
N SER A 50 19.59 20.10 -28.36
CA SER A 50 21.05 20.14 -28.47
C SER A 50 21.75 19.57 -27.23
N ALA A 51 21.16 18.52 -26.66
CA ALA A 51 21.66 17.84 -25.46
C ALA A 51 22.53 16.63 -25.82
N SER A 52 23.25 16.09 -24.82
CA SER A 52 24.10 14.91 -24.94
C SER A 52 23.75 13.86 -23.89
N VAL A 53 22.46 13.53 -23.78
CA VAL A 53 21.97 12.48 -22.90
C VAL A 53 22.37 11.12 -23.47
N GLU A 54 23.04 10.30 -22.68
CA GLU A 54 23.35 8.91 -23.04
C GLU A 54 22.35 7.97 -22.37
N LYS A 55 22.25 6.74 -22.84
CA LYS A 55 21.51 5.71 -22.10
C LYS A 55 22.36 5.27 -20.91
N GLU A 56 21.82 5.45 -19.71
CA GLU A 56 22.40 4.95 -18.47
C GLU A 56 22.10 3.45 -18.30
N HIS A 57 20.82 3.06 -18.35
CA HIS A 57 20.39 1.66 -18.31
C HIS A 57 19.05 1.44 -19.04
N ASP A 58 18.76 0.17 -19.35
CA ASP A 58 17.45 -0.23 -19.85
C ASP A 58 16.41 -0.23 -18.70
N GLY A 59 15.16 0.10 -18.99
CA GLY A 59 14.10 0.29 -17.99
C GLY A 59 13.87 1.76 -17.61
N GLU A 60 12.83 2.02 -16.83
CA GLU A 60 12.54 3.38 -16.32
C GLU A 60 13.59 3.83 -15.31
N CYS A 61 13.89 5.13 -15.26
CA CYS A 61 14.70 5.70 -14.19
C CYS A 61 14.04 5.47 -12.84
N ALA A 62 14.86 5.38 -11.80
CA ALA A 62 14.34 5.43 -10.44
C ALA A 62 13.59 6.76 -10.24
N PRO A 63 12.33 6.73 -9.74
CA PRO A 63 11.58 7.94 -9.46
C PRO A 63 12.34 8.83 -8.46
N LYS A 64 12.51 10.10 -8.82
CA LYS A 64 13.26 11.07 -7.99
C LYS A 64 12.47 11.36 -6.72
N PRO A 65 13.09 11.27 -5.53
CA PRO A 65 12.42 11.60 -4.28
C PRO A 65 11.99 13.07 -4.24
N ILE A 66 10.71 13.30 -3.94
CA ILE A 66 10.06 14.58 -3.74
C ILE A 66 10.08 14.88 -2.24
N VAL A 67 10.75 15.97 -1.86
CA VAL A 67 10.72 16.46 -0.47
C VAL A 67 9.34 17.04 -0.19
N VAL A 68 8.65 16.50 0.82
CA VAL A 68 7.34 17.00 1.26
C VAL A 68 7.55 18.26 2.09
N ASP A 69 6.89 19.36 1.74
CA ASP A 69 6.90 20.57 2.58
C ASP A 69 6.07 20.33 3.85
N CYS A 70 6.76 20.00 4.94
CA CYS A 70 6.15 19.78 6.25
C CYS A 70 5.80 21.08 6.99
N SER A 71 6.18 22.24 6.46
CA SER A 71 5.91 23.55 7.07
C SER A 71 4.41 23.90 7.07
N LYS A 72 3.66 23.33 6.12
CA LYS A 72 2.21 23.49 5.99
C LYS A 72 1.41 22.83 7.13
N TYR A 73 2.02 21.90 7.87
CA TYR A 73 1.36 21.19 8.96
C TYR A 73 1.74 21.78 10.32
N SER A 74 0.72 22.02 11.15
CA SER A 74 0.93 22.50 12.52
C SER A 74 1.65 21.44 13.35
N ARG A 75 2.76 21.85 13.97
CA ARG A 75 3.58 20.99 14.83
C ARG A 75 3.51 21.48 16.27
N GLY A 76 3.46 20.56 17.22
CA GLY A 76 3.52 20.86 18.65
C GLY A 76 4.34 19.82 19.38
N VAL A 77 5.03 20.21 20.45
CA VAL A 77 5.70 19.26 21.34
C VAL A 77 4.77 18.97 22.51
N VAL A 78 4.40 17.70 22.66
CA VAL A 78 3.61 17.23 23.80
C VAL A 78 4.41 16.12 24.45
N ASP A 79 4.83 16.33 25.69
CA ASP A 79 5.51 15.32 26.52
C ASP A 79 6.82 14.80 25.91
N GLY A 80 7.60 15.71 25.32
CA GLY A 80 8.86 15.39 24.66
C GLY A 80 8.71 14.78 23.26
N HIS A 81 7.48 14.48 22.83
CA HIS A 81 7.18 13.92 21.52
C HIS A 81 6.71 15.02 20.57
N VAL A 82 7.27 15.03 19.36
CA VAL A 82 6.84 15.96 18.32
C VAL A 82 5.58 15.41 17.67
N MET A 83 4.49 16.15 17.80
CA MET A 83 3.18 15.80 17.24
C MET A 83 2.89 16.71 16.05
N VAL A 84 2.67 16.08 14.89
CA VAL A 84 2.19 16.77 13.70
C VAL A 84 0.68 16.60 13.61
N VAL A 85 -0.04 17.72 13.53
CA VAL A 85 -1.49 17.72 13.39
C VAL A 85 -1.85 17.44 11.93
N CYS A 86 -2.24 16.21 11.66
CA CYS A 86 -2.64 15.78 10.33
C CYS A 86 -4.15 15.87 10.09
N PRO A 87 -4.59 16.31 8.89
CA PRO A 87 -5.96 16.14 8.43
C PRO A 87 -6.38 14.66 8.46
N ARG A 88 -7.68 14.38 8.60
CA ARG A 88 -8.24 13.01 8.62
C ARG A 88 -8.40 12.41 7.22
N ILE A 89 -7.47 12.69 6.32
CA ILE A 89 -7.55 12.39 4.89
C ILE A 89 -6.62 11.20 4.58
N PHE A 90 -7.11 10.18 3.89
CA PHE A 90 -6.30 9.09 3.35
C PHE A 90 -6.10 9.32 1.84
N GLU A 91 -4.97 9.94 1.51
CA GLU A 91 -4.43 10.17 0.17
C GLU A 91 -3.05 9.50 0.13
N PRO A 92 -2.97 8.18 -0.09
CA PRO A 92 -1.75 7.43 0.17
C PRO A 92 -0.59 7.94 -0.68
N VAL A 93 0.61 7.88 -0.11
CA VAL A 93 1.85 8.24 -0.81
C VAL A 93 2.90 7.16 -0.55
N CYS A 94 3.70 6.85 -1.56
CA CYS A 94 4.82 5.94 -1.40
C CYS A 94 6.05 6.71 -0.89
N GLY A 95 6.55 6.34 0.28
CA GLY A 95 7.75 6.92 0.86
C GLY A 95 9.04 6.36 0.26
N SER A 96 10.14 7.08 0.39
CA SER A 96 11.48 6.67 -0.06
C SER A 96 12.04 5.47 0.71
N ASP A 97 11.41 5.12 1.82
CA ASP A 97 11.67 3.90 2.59
C ASP A 97 10.88 2.68 2.06
N GLY A 98 10.07 2.87 1.01
CA GLY A 98 9.25 1.81 0.43
C GLY A 98 7.95 1.52 1.19
N PHE A 99 7.58 2.35 2.17
CA PHE A 99 6.32 2.22 2.90
C PHE A 99 5.26 3.18 2.38
N THR A 100 4.01 2.70 2.37
CA THR A 100 2.86 3.56 2.08
C THR A 100 2.49 4.35 3.32
N TYR A 101 2.47 5.68 3.18
CA TYR A 101 1.97 6.60 4.20
C TYR A 101 0.54 7.02 3.86
N PRO A 102 -0.29 7.36 4.85
CA PRO A 102 -1.68 7.76 4.60
C PRO A 102 -1.83 9.08 3.85
N SER A 103 -0.81 9.94 3.88
CA SER A 103 -0.73 11.21 3.16
C SER A 103 0.68 11.78 3.28
N ASP A 104 0.94 12.86 2.55
CA ASP A 104 2.08 13.75 2.76
C ASP A 104 2.29 14.08 4.26
N CYS A 105 1.20 14.32 5.00
CA CYS A 105 1.29 14.61 6.43
C CYS A 105 1.78 13.40 7.23
N GLY A 106 1.43 12.19 6.81
CA GLY A 106 1.91 10.96 7.41
C GLY A 106 3.43 10.83 7.34
N ILE A 107 4.04 11.19 6.20
CA ILE A 107 5.51 11.25 6.07
C ILE A 107 6.08 12.28 7.07
N CYS A 108 5.49 13.48 7.14
CA CYS A 108 5.94 14.52 8.07
C CYS A 108 5.82 14.11 9.54
N ALA A 109 4.71 13.47 9.92
CA ALA A 109 4.48 12.97 11.26
C ALA A 109 5.51 11.89 11.63
N TYR A 110 5.76 10.93 10.73
CA TYR A 110 6.72 9.87 10.95
C TYR A 110 8.16 10.39 11.05
N ASN A 111 8.56 11.28 10.14
CA ASN A 111 9.87 11.93 10.19
C ASN A 111 10.09 12.66 11.52
N ALA A 112 9.07 13.39 11.98
CA ALA A 112 9.13 14.14 13.23
C ALA A 112 9.16 13.27 14.48
N GLU A 113 8.42 12.16 14.48
CA GLU A 113 8.35 11.23 15.62
C GLU A 113 9.61 10.37 15.75
N HIS A 114 10.16 9.92 14.63
CA HIS A 114 11.27 8.95 14.59
C HIS A 114 12.63 9.55 14.21
N ASP A 115 12.72 10.87 14.06
CA ASP A 115 13.94 11.57 13.60
C ASP A 115 14.49 10.99 12.28
N THR A 116 13.59 10.79 11.31
CA THR A 116 13.91 10.25 9.99
C THR A 116 13.75 11.30 8.89
N ASN A 117 14.29 11.02 7.69
CA ASN A 117 14.23 11.94 6.54
C ASN A 117 13.65 11.25 5.30
N ILE A 118 12.44 10.74 5.45
CA ILE A 118 11.70 10.05 4.40
C ILE A 118 11.11 11.10 3.45
N THR A 119 11.27 10.85 2.16
CA THR A 119 10.75 11.69 1.08
C THR A 119 9.64 10.94 0.34
N LYS A 120 8.83 11.63 -0.44
CA LYS A 120 7.79 10.99 -1.26
C LYS A 120 8.39 10.53 -2.58
N ILE A 121 8.19 9.28 -2.97
CA ILE A 121 8.54 8.81 -4.32
C ILE A 121 7.44 9.18 -5.31
N HIS A 122 6.19 8.82 -5.00
CA HIS A 122 5.03 9.08 -5.86
C HIS A 122 3.75 9.12 -5.03
N ASP A 123 2.71 9.72 -5.59
CA ASP A 123 1.34 9.63 -5.05
C ASP A 123 0.77 8.23 -5.29
N GLY A 124 -0.14 7.79 -4.43
CA GLY A 124 -0.64 6.42 -4.40
C GLY A 124 0.15 5.50 -3.48
N SER A 125 -0.40 4.31 -3.24
CA SER A 125 0.26 3.29 -2.41
C SER A 125 1.52 2.76 -3.10
N CYS A 126 2.56 2.40 -2.34
CA CYS A 126 3.69 1.68 -2.90
C CYS A 126 3.20 0.38 -3.57
N LYS A 127 3.66 0.13 -4.80
CA LYS A 127 3.31 -1.09 -5.53
C LYS A 127 3.79 -2.31 -4.74
N GLU A 128 2.90 -3.28 -4.54
CA GLU A 128 3.23 -4.55 -3.90
C GLU A 128 4.22 -5.37 -4.73
N SER A 129 4.82 -6.34 -4.05
CA SER A 129 6.04 -7.07 -4.43
C SER A 129 6.14 -7.41 -5.92
N VAL A 130 7.17 -6.86 -6.56
CA VAL A 130 7.51 -7.19 -7.94
C VAL A 130 8.38 -8.44 -7.92
N ALA A 131 7.98 -9.47 -8.68
CA ALA A 131 8.83 -10.62 -8.92
C ALA A 131 10.13 -10.14 -9.59
N VAL A 132 11.27 -10.44 -8.97
CA VAL A 132 12.56 -10.12 -9.58
C VAL A 132 12.74 -11.04 -10.79
N ASP A 133 12.92 -10.46 -11.97
CA ASP A 133 13.19 -11.21 -13.20
C ASP A 133 14.62 -11.75 -13.16
N CYS A 134 14.79 -12.92 -12.54
CA CYS A 134 16.08 -13.57 -12.42
C CYS A 134 16.67 -14.05 -13.74
N SER A 135 15.89 -14.05 -14.84
CA SER A 135 16.36 -14.40 -16.18
C SER A 135 17.42 -13.43 -16.71
N ARG A 136 17.47 -12.22 -16.14
CA ARG A 136 18.46 -11.18 -16.50
C ARG A 136 19.85 -11.47 -15.94
N TYR A 137 19.95 -12.30 -14.91
CA TYR A 137 21.22 -12.64 -14.29
C TYR A 137 21.70 -14.00 -14.78
N ARG A 138 22.87 -14.02 -15.42
CA ARG A 138 23.45 -15.24 -15.99
C ARG A 138 23.89 -16.19 -14.89
N THR A 139 23.38 -17.42 -14.89
CA THR A 139 23.86 -18.48 -14.00
C THR A 139 25.19 -19.08 -14.47
N GLN A 140 26.01 -19.54 -13.53
CA GLN A 140 27.26 -20.26 -13.78
C GLN A 140 27.33 -21.52 -12.92
N THR A 141 28.06 -22.53 -13.40
CA THR A 141 28.28 -23.78 -12.67
C THR A 141 29.73 -23.83 -12.20
N ALA A 142 29.91 -23.93 -10.89
CA ALA A 142 31.22 -24.13 -10.28
C ALA A 142 31.75 -25.54 -10.58
N LYS A 143 33.06 -25.75 -10.34
CA LYS A 143 33.74 -27.04 -10.62
C LYS A 143 33.17 -28.21 -9.82
N ASP A 144 32.51 -27.93 -8.70
CA ASP A 144 31.83 -28.91 -7.84
C ASP A 144 30.37 -29.19 -8.28
N GLY A 145 29.94 -28.64 -9.42
CA GLY A 145 28.59 -28.80 -9.96
C GLY A 145 27.56 -27.83 -9.37
N LYS A 146 27.93 -26.94 -8.45
CA LYS A 146 27.00 -25.97 -7.86
C LYS A 146 26.69 -24.85 -8.84
N VAL A 147 25.40 -24.57 -9.04
CA VAL A 147 24.93 -23.43 -9.82
C VAL A 147 24.89 -22.20 -8.93
N PHE A 148 25.41 -21.07 -9.41
CA PHE A 148 25.41 -19.79 -8.71
C PHE A 148 25.15 -18.63 -9.67
N VAL A 149 24.75 -17.48 -9.13
CA VAL A 149 24.58 -16.23 -9.87
C VAL A 149 25.74 -15.30 -9.49
N PRO A 150 26.62 -14.90 -10.44
CA PRO A 150 27.67 -13.94 -10.20
C PRO A 150 27.08 -12.53 -10.15
N CYS A 151 27.05 -11.92 -8.97
CA CYS A 151 26.53 -10.58 -8.76
C CYS A 151 27.63 -9.53 -8.68
N THR A 152 27.32 -8.34 -9.19
CA THR A 152 28.11 -7.13 -9.00
C THR A 152 27.99 -6.64 -7.55
N ARG A 153 28.97 -5.85 -7.10
CA ARG A 153 29.01 -5.26 -5.74
C ARG A 153 28.40 -3.86 -5.71
N ASP A 154 27.49 -3.55 -6.63
CA ASP A 154 26.70 -2.33 -6.56
C ASP A 154 25.78 -2.40 -5.34
N LEU A 155 25.74 -1.29 -4.60
CA LEU A 155 24.94 -1.14 -3.39
C LEU A 155 23.64 -0.42 -3.73
N ASN A 156 22.63 -1.21 -4.10
CA ASN A 156 21.27 -0.78 -4.41
C ASN A 156 20.31 -1.62 -3.55
N PRO A 157 20.26 -1.39 -2.22
CA PRO A 157 19.63 -2.31 -1.30
C PRO A 157 18.15 -2.54 -1.63
N VAL A 158 17.68 -3.77 -1.42
CA VAL A 158 16.30 -4.18 -1.63
C VAL A 158 15.81 -5.03 -0.47
N CYS A 159 14.56 -4.83 -0.07
CA CYS A 159 13.91 -5.66 0.93
C CYS A 159 13.23 -6.85 0.25
N GLY A 160 13.60 -8.08 0.61
CA GLY A 160 12.97 -9.29 0.11
C GLY A 160 11.60 -9.55 0.73
N THR A 161 10.77 -10.36 0.06
CA THR A 161 9.49 -10.84 0.62
C THR A 161 9.66 -11.73 1.85
N ASP A 162 10.89 -12.16 2.14
CA ASP A 162 11.29 -12.86 3.35
C ASP A 162 11.72 -11.92 4.50
N ASN A 163 11.58 -10.60 4.30
CA ASN A 163 12.02 -9.53 5.20
C ASN A 163 13.55 -9.51 5.44
N ASN A 164 14.35 -10.02 4.50
CA ASN A 164 15.79 -9.84 4.52
C ASN A 164 16.21 -8.71 3.57
N THR A 165 17.17 -7.90 4.01
CA THR A 165 17.81 -6.89 3.16
C THR A 165 18.88 -7.56 2.31
N TYR A 166 18.81 -7.34 0.99
CA TYR A 166 19.84 -7.75 0.03
C TYR A 166 20.52 -6.50 -0.52
N ASP A 167 21.83 -6.56 -0.75
CA ASP A 167 22.60 -5.40 -1.25
C ASP A 167 22.16 -4.94 -2.64
N ASN A 168 21.58 -5.84 -3.44
CA ASN A 168 20.96 -5.57 -4.73
C ASN A 168 20.02 -6.72 -5.16
N GLU A 169 19.24 -6.50 -6.23
CA GLU A 169 18.30 -7.50 -6.77
C GLU A 169 18.97 -8.78 -7.26
N CYS A 170 20.23 -8.70 -7.73
CA CYS A 170 20.97 -9.90 -8.15
C CYS A 170 21.15 -10.86 -6.97
N LEU A 171 21.39 -10.34 -5.76
CA LEU A 171 21.56 -11.17 -4.57
C LEU A 171 20.28 -11.87 -4.13
N ILE A 172 19.09 -11.32 -4.44
CA ILE A 172 17.82 -12.06 -4.29
C ILE A 172 17.85 -13.30 -5.20
N CYS A 173 18.23 -13.14 -6.46
CA CYS A 173 18.31 -14.24 -7.41
C CYS A 173 19.39 -15.26 -7.05
N ALA A 174 20.56 -14.82 -6.58
CA ALA A 174 21.60 -15.69 -6.07
C ALA A 174 21.10 -16.54 -4.89
N HIS A 175 20.41 -15.91 -3.94
CA HIS A 175 19.81 -16.58 -2.80
C HIS A 175 18.74 -17.61 -3.22
N ASN A 176 17.87 -17.25 -4.16
CA ASN A 176 16.86 -18.16 -4.70
C ASN A 176 17.47 -19.40 -5.38
N VAL A 177 18.54 -19.21 -6.16
CA VAL A 177 19.26 -20.32 -6.79
C VAL A 177 19.97 -21.19 -5.76
N GLU A 178 20.63 -20.59 -4.78
CA GLU A 178 21.39 -21.32 -3.76
C GLU A 178 20.49 -22.11 -2.81
N LYS A 179 19.38 -21.49 -2.36
CA LYS A 179 18.49 -22.04 -1.33
C LYS A 179 17.26 -22.73 -1.89
N GLY A 180 17.01 -22.65 -3.21
CA GLY A 180 15.77 -23.15 -3.82
C GLY A 180 14.52 -22.39 -3.37
N THR A 181 14.67 -21.10 -3.05
CA THR A 181 13.59 -20.23 -2.56
C THR A 181 12.97 -19.42 -3.70
N HIS A 182 11.82 -18.78 -3.42
CA HIS A 182 11.11 -17.90 -4.36
C HIS A 182 10.93 -16.51 -3.73
N VAL A 183 12.01 -15.93 -3.20
CA VAL A 183 12.00 -14.58 -2.62
C VAL A 183 11.82 -13.57 -3.75
N GLY A 184 10.77 -12.74 -3.65
CA GLY A 184 10.54 -11.59 -4.52
C GLY A 184 11.09 -10.31 -3.89
N LYS A 185 11.03 -9.19 -4.63
CA LYS A 185 11.32 -7.87 -4.06
C LYS A 185 10.05 -7.35 -3.42
N LYS A 186 10.10 -7.03 -2.13
CA LYS A 186 9.01 -6.37 -1.39
C LYS A 186 8.99 -4.87 -1.68
N HIS A 187 10.13 -4.20 -1.52
CA HIS A 187 10.32 -2.79 -1.90
C HIS A 187 11.82 -2.49 -2.14
N GLY A 188 12.12 -1.34 -2.74
CA GLY A 188 13.48 -0.82 -2.80
C GLY A 188 13.91 -0.25 -1.44
N GLY A 189 15.21 -0.27 -1.17
CA GLY A 189 15.78 0.10 0.12
C GLY A 189 15.95 -1.10 1.07
N GLN A 190 16.52 -0.85 2.24
CA GLN A 190 16.70 -1.86 3.28
C GLN A 190 15.34 -2.21 3.91
N CYS A 191 15.15 -3.44 4.35
CA CYS A 191 14.02 -3.76 5.21
C CYS A 191 14.09 -2.94 6.49
N ARG A 192 12.95 -2.49 7.00
CA ARG A 192 12.87 -2.07 8.41
C ARG A 192 13.30 -3.25 9.28
N GLU A 193 14.07 -2.95 10.33
CA GLU A 193 14.41 -3.97 11.33
C GLU A 193 13.12 -4.66 11.81
N LYS A 194 13.19 -5.98 12.02
CA LYS A 194 12.06 -6.78 12.50
C LYS A 194 11.41 -6.05 13.68
N ALA A 195 10.07 -5.94 13.65
CA ALA A 195 9.30 -5.27 14.68
C ALA A 195 9.88 -5.56 16.06
N ALA A 196 10.46 -4.53 16.69
CA ALA A 196 10.70 -4.57 18.11
C ALA A 196 9.39 -4.94 18.80
N GLU A 197 9.45 -5.74 19.86
CA GLU A 197 8.28 -6.02 20.67
C GLU A 197 7.60 -4.69 21.02
N LEU A 198 6.28 -4.61 20.81
CA LEU A 198 5.51 -3.41 21.11
C LEU A 198 5.72 -3.03 22.57
N ASN A 199 6.45 -1.95 22.82
CA ASN A 199 6.70 -1.46 24.16
C ASN A 199 5.75 -0.30 24.47
N CYS A 200 4.68 -0.57 25.22
CA CYS A 200 3.72 0.48 25.58
C CYS A 200 4.26 1.50 26.59
N ASP A 201 5.39 1.23 27.27
CA ASP A 201 5.97 2.16 28.24
C ASP A 201 6.50 3.43 27.58
N GLN A 202 6.77 3.39 26.26
CA GLN A 202 7.17 4.58 25.51
C GLN A 202 6.02 5.57 25.29
N TYR A 203 4.76 5.12 25.44
CA TYR A 203 3.57 5.94 25.23
C TYR A 203 2.95 6.37 26.56
N LEU A 204 3.30 7.57 27.02
CA LEU A 204 2.87 8.12 28.31
C LEU A 204 1.33 8.26 28.41
N ALA A 205 0.75 7.57 29.39
CA ALA A 205 -0.67 7.66 29.73
C ALA A 205 -0.94 8.78 30.75
N ARG A 206 -1.91 9.66 30.48
CA ARG A 206 -2.33 10.73 31.41
C ARG A 206 -3.74 10.55 31.93
N LYS A 207 -3.94 10.78 33.22
CA LYS A 207 -5.28 10.85 33.82
C LYS A 207 -5.97 12.15 33.41
N VAL A 208 -7.09 12.03 32.71
CA VAL A 208 -7.95 13.17 32.35
C VAL A 208 -8.97 13.42 33.47
N LYS A 209 -9.51 14.64 33.59
CA LYS A 209 -10.61 14.95 34.50
C LYS A 209 -11.76 13.95 34.25
N GLY A 210 -12.02 13.07 35.22
CA GLY A 210 -12.91 11.91 35.07
C GLY A 210 -12.25 10.55 35.33
N GLY A 211 -10.94 10.51 35.61
CA GLY A 211 -10.23 9.31 36.09
C GLY A 211 -9.78 8.32 35.01
N LYS A 212 -10.16 8.53 33.76
CA LYS A 212 -9.70 7.70 32.63
C LYS A 212 -8.30 8.13 32.18
N ALA A 213 -7.42 7.15 32.02
CA ALA A 213 -6.10 7.35 31.44
C ALA A 213 -6.22 7.43 29.91
N LEU A 214 -5.48 8.35 29.29
CA LEU A 214 -5.47 8.58 27.85
C LEU A 214 -4.02 8.63 27.35
N VAL A 215 -3.75 7.87 26.30
CA VAL A 215 -2.51 7.96 25.51
C VAL A 215 -2.80 8.81 24.28
N ARG A 216 -1.90 9.74 23.95
CA ARG A 216 -2.01 10.57 22.74
C ARG A 216 -1.09 10.01 21.67
N CYS A 217 -1.66 9.59 20.55
CA CYS A 217 -0.92 8.99 19.44
C CYS A 217 -0.81 9.96 18.27
N ALA A 218 0.36 9.97 17.63
CA ALA A 218 0.50 10.58 16.32
C ALA A 218 -0.46 9.90 15.33
N ARG A 219 -0.95 10.69 14.39
CA ARG A 219 -1.96 10.25 13.41
C ARG A 219 -1.31 9.59 12.20
N ILE A 220 -0.42 8.64 12.48
CA ILE A 220 0.33 7.88 11.49
C ILE A 220 -0.48 6.62 11.19
N LEU A 221 -0.69 6.30 9.92
CA LEU A 221 -1.37 5.07 9.54
C LEU A 221 -0.33 4.04 9.08
N HIS A 222 0.09 3.22 10.03
CA HIS A 222 0.92 2.03 9.81
C HIS A 222 0.18 0.85 10.43
N PRO A 223 -0.76 0.22 9.70
CA PRO A 223 -1.67 -0.72 10.30
C PRO A 223 -0.89 -1.88 10.94
N VAL A 224 -1.34 -2.31 12.10
CA VAL A 224 -0.78 -3.44 12.84
C VAL A 224 -1.89 -4.37 13.28
N CYS A 225 -1.64 -5.68 13.22
CA CYS A 225 -2.59 -6.67 13.67
C CYS A 225 -2.39 -6.91 15.16
N GLY A 226 -3.43 -6.70 15.96
CA GLY A 226 -3.46 -7.05 17.36
C GLY A 226 -3.62 -8.56 17.57
N SER A 227 -3.22 -9.04 18.75
CA SER A 227 -3.44 -10.42 19.19
C SER A 227 -4.93 -10.74 19.41
N ASP A 228 -5.78 -9.74 19.40
CA ASP A 228 -7.24 -9.81 19.44
C ASP A 228 -7.88 -9.94 18.04
N GLY A 229 -7.08 -9.96 16.98
CA GLY A 229 -7.55 -10.05 15.60
C GLY A 229 -8.08 -8.73 15.02
N PHE A 230 -7.96 -7.60 15.75
CA PHE A 230 -8.31 -6.29 15.22
C PHE A 230 -7.11 -5.60 14.59
N THR A 231 -7.37 -4.87 13.50
CA THR A 231 -6.36 -3.99 12.91
C THR A 231 -6.40 -2.63 13.59
N TYR A 232 -5.25 -2.20 14.09
CA TYR A 232 -5.06 -0.90 14.71
C TYR A 232 -4.34 0.05 13.75
N ASP A 233 -4.60 1.36 13.87
CA ASP A 233 -4.00 2.37 12.98
C ASP A 233 -2.47 2.39 13.02
N ASN A 234 -1.86 2.11 14.18
CA ASN A 234 -0.41 2.04 14.42
C ASN A 234 -0.11 1.39 15.78
N ASP A 235 1.18 1.24 16.12
CA ASP A 235 1.64 0.67 17.38
C ASP A 235 1.14 1.42 18.62
N CYS A 236 1.17 2.77 18.60
CA CYS A 236 0.63 3.59 19.69
C CYS A 236 -0.86 3.33 19.92
N SER A 237 -1.62 3.07 18.84
CA SER A 237 -3.05 2.81 18.88
C SER A 237 -3.42 1.55 19.67
N ILE A 238 -2.59 0.50 19.61
CA ILE A 238 -2.76 -0.69 20.47
C ILE A 238 -2.60 -0.28 21.94
N CYS A 239 -1.55 0.47 22.26
CA CYS A 239 -1.28 0.90 23.64
C CYS A 239 -2.36 1.85 24.17
N ALA A 240 -2.87 2.77 23.34
CA ALA A 240 -3.98 3.64 23.69
C ALA A 240 -5.26 2.86 23.99
N HIS A 241 -5.56 1.83 23.18
CA HIS A 241 -6.70 0.95 23.41
C HIS A 241 -6.56 0.19 24.74
N ASN A 242 -5.40 -0.40 25.00
CA ASN A 242 -5.10 -1.10 26.27
C ASN A 242 -5.31 -0.20 27.48
N VAL A 243 -4.81 1.04 27.44
CA VAL A 243 -4.98 2.01 28.53
C VAL A 243 -6.43 2.44 28.69
N GLN A 244 -7.14 2.68 27.59
CA GLN A 244 -8.51 3.19 27.62
C GLN A 244 -9.52 2.13 28.09
N HIS A 245 -9.31 0.87 27.70
CA HIS A 245 -10.25 -0.23 27.93
C HIS A 245 -9.78 -1.23 28.99
N GLY A 246 -8.55 -1.11 29.49
CA GLY A 246 -7.98 -2.05 30.46
C GLY A 246 -7.69 -3.42 29.84
N THR A 247 -7.33 -3.47 28.56
CA THR A 247 -6.99 -4.70 27.82
C THR A 247 -5.47 -4.92 27.76
N ASP A 248 -5.04 -6.12 27.35
CA ASP A 248 -3.63 -6.50 27.13
C ASP A 248 -3.44 -7.04 25.70
N VAL A 249 -3.85 -6.26 24.71
CA VAL A 249 -3.66 -6.58 23.29
C VAL A 249 -2.19 -6.39 22.95
N LYS A 250 -1.55 -7.44 22.42
CA LYS A 250 -0.17 -7.40 21.95
C LYS A 250 -0.14 -7.25 20.45
N LYS A 251 0.96 -6.73 19.90
CA LYS A 251 1.19 -6.75 18.45
C LYS A 251 1.43 -8.19 18.00
N SER A 252 0.61 -8.68 17.07
CA SER A 252 0.78 -9.97 16.42
C SER A 252 1.77 -9.87 15.26
N HIS A 253 1.53 -8.95 14.32
CA HIS A 253 2.43 -8.66 13.21
C HIS A 253 2.17 -7.26 12.63
N ASP A 254 3.13 -6.73 11.87
CA ASP A 254 2.93 -5.54 11.04
C ASP A 254 1.95 -5.80 9.90
N GLY A 255 1.22 -4.76 9.49
CA GLY A 255 0.17 -4.86 8.50
C GLY A 255 -1.19 -5.17 9.12
N ARG A 256 -2.22 -5.13 8.29
CA ARG A 256 -3.58 -5.44 8.72
C ARG A 256 -3.69 -6.90 9.12
N CYS A 257 -4.58 -7.20 10.06
CA CYS A 257 -5.02 -8.57 10.23
C CYS A 257 -5.56 -9.09 8.89
N LYS A 258 -5.22 -10.33 8.56
CA LYS A 258 -5.81 -10.97 7.38
C LYS A 258 -7.31 -11.04 7.62
N GLU A 259 -8.10 -10.36 6.79
CA GLU A 259 -9.51 -10.72 6.65
C GLU A 259 -9.49 -12.16 6.15
N GLU A 260 -9.87 -13.12 7.00
CA GLU A 260 -9.91 -14.52 6.63
C GLU A 260 -11.01 -14.70 5.57
N SER A 261 -10.67 -14.48 4.30
CA SER A 261 -11.47 -15.01 3.22
C SER A 261 -11.14 -16.48 3.09
N THR A 262 -12.12 -17.33 3.41
CA THR A 262 -11.96 -18.77 3.27
C THR A 262 -12.29 -19.13 1.82
N PRO A 263 -11.35 -19.70 1.04
CA PRO A 263 -11.69 -20.28 -0.25
C PRO A 263 -12.78 -21.34 -0.03
N VAL A 264 -13.87 -21.24 -0.79
CA VAL A 264 -14.90 -22.27 -0.78
C VAL A 264 -14.40 -23.43 -1.62
N ASP A 265 -14.39 -24.63 -1.06
CA ASP A 265 -14.00 -25.83 -1.80
C ASP A 265 -15.09 -26.20 -2.81
N CYS A 266 -14.93 -25.73 -4.06
CA CYS A 266 -15.87 -26.02 -5.12
C CYS A 266 -15.78 -27.44 -5.67
N SER A 267 -14.76 -28.22 -5.27
CA SER A 267 -14.61 -29.62 -5.71
C SER A 267 -15.77 -30.50 -5.27
N THR A 268 -16.43 -30.17 -4.15
CA THR A 268 -17.58 -30.92 -3.63
C THR A 268 -18.86 -30.72 -4.44
N TYR A 269 -18.93 -29.68 -5.28
CA TYR A 269 -20.12 -29.36 -6.11
C TYR A 269 -19.93 -29.70 -7.60
N LEU A 270 -18.72 -30.10 -7.99
CA LEU A 270 -18.39 -30.54 -9.35
C LEU A 270 -18.80 -32.00 -9.57
N SER A 271 -20.10 -32.26 -9.70
CA SER A 271 -20.57 -33.59 -10.13
C SER A 271 -20.69 -33.66 -11.66
N GLY A 272 -19.82 -34.44 -12.31
CA GLY A 272 -20.09 -34.99 -13.65
C GLY A 272 -19.48 -34.25 -14.85
N ALA A 273 -18.16 -33.97 -14.82
CA ALA A 273 -17.45 -33.48 -16.01
C ALA A 273 -17.22 -34.61 -17.05
N LYS A 274 -18.21 -34.84 -17.91
CA LYS A 274 -18.03 -35.50 -19.22
C LYS A 274 -18.57 -34.68 -20.39
N SER A 275 -18.40 -33.35 -20.38
CA SER A 275 -18.47 -32.50 -21.59
C SER A 275 -18.44 -31.01 -21.25
N GLY A 276 -17.34 -30.47 -20.70
CA GLY A 276 -17.05 -29.02 -20.74
C GLY A 276 -18.05 -28.02 -20.14
N GLU A 277 -19.19 -28.46 -19.60
CA GLU A 277 -20.23 -27.67 -18.96
C GLU A 277 -20.41 -28.23 -17.55
N ALA A 278 -19.82 -27.54 -16.58
CA ALA A 278 -20.03 -27.86 -15.17
C ALA A 278 -21.44 -27.41 -14.78
N VAL A 279 -22.40 -28.34 -14.74
CA VAL A 279 -23.70 -28.07 -14.13
C VAL A 279 -23.52 -28.14 -12.62
N ALA A 280 -23.41 -26.99 -11.96
CA ALA A 280 -23.49 -26.92 -10.51
C ALA A 280 -24.94 -27.21 -10.08
N ALA A 281 -25.25 -28.48 -9.80
CA ALA A 281 -26.54 -28.87 -9.23
C ALA A 281 -26.57 -28.49 -7.74
N CYS A 282 -26.83 -27.23 -7.45
CA CYS A 282 -26.79 -26.73 -6.09
C CYS A 282 -27.96 -27.21 -5.23
N PRO A 283 -27.71 -27.71 -4.01
CA PRO A 283 -28.77 -28.05 -3.09
C PRO A 283 -29.56 -26.79 -2.72
N TYR A 284 -30.88 -26.91 -2.58
CA TYR A 284 -31.77 -25.82 -2.16
C TYR A 284 -31.71 -25.60 -0.64
N ILE A 285 -30.50 -25.45 -0.11
CA ILE A 285 -30.21 -25.20 1.30
C ILE A 285 -29.82 -23.73 1.45
N LEU A 286 -30.57 -22.97 2.23
CA LEU A 286 -30.27 -21.57 2.51
C LEU A 286 -29.25 -21.49 3.66
N ARG A 287 -27.98 -21.25 3.32
CA ARG A 287 -26.87 -20.98 4.24
C ARG A 287 -26.09 -19.80 3.69
N GLU A 288 -26.69 -18.63 3.84
CA GLU A 288 -26.19 -17.42 3.22
C GLU A 288 -24.76 -17.12 3.64
N LEU A 289 -23.97 -16.57 2.71
CA LEU A 289 -22.60 -16.15 2.93
C LEU A 289 -22.31 -14.89 2.12
N CYS A 290 -21.35 -14.10 2.59
CA CYS A 290 -20.87 -12.93 1.88
C CYS A 290 -19.62 -13.29 1.09
N GLY A 291 -19.62 -13.03 -0.22
CA GLY A 291 -18.43 -13.15 -1.07
C GLY A 291 -17.46 -11.99 -0.87
N THR A 292 -16.20 -12.19 -1.24
CA THR A 292 -15.18 -11.12 -1.31
C THR A 292 -15.52 -10.04 -2.33
N ASP A 293 -16.44 -10.32 -3.25
CA ASP A 293 -17.03 -9.39 -4.21
C ASP A 293 -18.19 -8.55 -3.62
N GLY A 294 -18.53 -8.75 -2.34
CA GLY A 294 -19.61 -8.04 -1.67
C GLY A 294 -21.01 -8.55 -2.05
N VAL A 295 -21.11 -9.70 -2.76
CA VAL A 295 -22.39 -10.31 -3.11
C VAL A 295 -22.77 -11.35 -2.07
N THR A 296 -24.05 -11.35 -1.67
CA THR A 296 -24.60 -12.41 -0.82
C THR A 296 -25.00 -13.60 -1.66
N TYR A 297 -24.38 -14.75 -1.41
CA TYR A 297 -24.74 -16.00 -2.05
C TYR A 297 -25.65 -16.81 -1.12
N SER A 298 -26.61 -17.52 -1.71
CA SER A 298 -27.58 -18.33 -0.96
C SER A 298 -26.95 -19.52 -0.24
N ASN A 299 -25.80 -20.01 -0.73
CA ASN A 299 -24.93 -21.00 -0.09
C ASN A 299 -23.58 -21.08 -0.82
N ASP A 300 -22.66 -21.88 -0.25
CA ASP A 300 -21.33 -22.18 -0.78
C ASP A 300 -21.37 -22.64 -2.26
N CYS A 301 -22.37 -23.44 -2.63
CA CYS A 301 -22.53 -23.92 -4.00
C CYS A 301 -22.88 -22.80 -4.99
N ALA A 302 -23.75 -21.85 -4.59
CA ALA A 302 -24.11 -20.72 -5.45
C ALA A 302 -22.91 -19.81 -5.74
N LEU A 303 -22.04 -19.60 -4.75
CA LEU A 303 -20.76 -18.91 -4.96
C LEU A 303 -19.86 -19.70 -5.91
N CYS A 304 -19.75 -21.01 -5.74
CA CYS A 304 -18.97 -21.86 -6.64
C CYS A 304 -19.51 -21.88 -8.08
N ALA A 305 -20.83 -21.91 -8.25
CA ALA A 305 -21.46 -21.83 -9.57
C ALA A 305 -21.10 -20.52 -10.27
N HIS A 306 -21.16 -19.39 -9.56
CA HIS A 306 -20.75 -18.08 -10.07
C HIS A 306 -19.27 -18.08 -10.51
N ASN A 307 -18.37 -18.60 -9.68
CA ASN A 307 -16.95 -18.72 -10.02
C ASN A 307 -16.72 -19.54 -11.30
N ILE A 308 -17.45 -20.64 -11.46
CA ILE A 308 -17.32 -21.51 -12.63
C ILE A 308 -17.92 -20.87 -13.88
N GLU A 309 -19.11 -20.28 -13.78
CA GLU A 309 -19.83 -19.65 -14.90
C GLU A 309 -19.08 -18.42 -15.44
N HIS A 310 -18.54 -17.61 -14.54
CA HIS A 310 -17.90 -16.33 -14.90
C HIS A 310 -16.36 -16.38 -14.91
N GLY A 311 -15.76 -17.53 -14.57
CA GLY A 311 -14.30 -17.66 -14.45
C GLY A 311 -13.70 -16.79 -13.34
N THR A 312 -14.48 -16.49 -12.30
CA THR A 312 -14.07 -15.64 -11.17
C THR A 312 -13.46 -16.49 -10.03
N GLN A 313 -12.77 -15.82 -9.10
CA GLN A 313 -12.16 -16.45 -7.91
C GLN A 313 -12.67 -15.76 -6.64
N VAL A 314 -14.00 -15.63 -6.52
CA VAL A 314 -14.65 -15.07 -5.33
C VAL A 314 -14.46 -16.04 -4.17
N ALA A 315 -13.94 -15.57 -3.04
CA ALA A 315 -13.82 -16.34 -1.81
C ALA A 315 -14.94 -15.96 -0.83
N LYS A 316 -15.20 -16.78 0.19
CA LYS A 316 -16.16 -16.40 1.25
C LYS A 316 -15.49 -15.43 2.20
N LYS A 317 -16.03 -14.21 2.31
CA LYS A 317 -15.60 -13.16 3.24
C LYS A 317 -16.06 -13.45 4.67
N HIS A 318 -17.32 -13.82 4.86
CA HIS A 318 -17.85 -14.27 6.16
C HIS A 318 -19.15 -15.07 5.95
N ASP A 319 -19.57 -15.82 6.97
CA ASP A 319 -20.88 -16.48 7.00
C ASP A 319 -22.01 -15.45 7.22
N GLY A 320 -23.20 -15.73 6.67
CA GLY A 320 -24.35 -14.83 6.67
C GLY A 320 -24.37 -13.88 5.47
N LYS A 321 -25.48 -13.16 5.30
CA LYS A 321 -25.59 -12.13 4.26
C LYS A 321 -24.45 -11.13 4.36
N CYS A 322 -23.96 -10.64 3.24
CA CYS A 322 -23.18 -9.42 3.26
C CYS A 322 -23.94 -8.39 4.08
N ILE A 323 -23.22 -7.71 4.96
CA ILE A 323 -23.76 -6.59 5.71
C ILE A 323 -24.18 -5.59 4.64
N GLU A 324 -25.50 -5.50 4.37
CA GLU A 324 -26.04 -4.48 3.48
C GLU A 324 -25.50 -3.16 3.98
N GLU A 325 -24.86 -2.43 3.06
CA GLU A 325 -24.25 -1.16 3.34
C GLU A 325 -25.23 -0.33 4.16
N ALA A 326 -24.86 -0.01 5.40
CA ALA A 326 -25.49 1.10 6.09
C ALA A 326 -25.21 2.33 5.24
N THR A 327 -26.10 2.62 4.29
CA THR A 327 -26.04 3.71 3.32
C THR A 327 -26.04 5.07 4.00
N HIS A 328 -26.40 5.10 5.28
CA HIS A 328 -26.35 6.29 6.11
C HIS A 328 -25.23 6.24 7.14
N LEU A 329 -24.23 7.07 6.91
CA LEU A 329 -23.31 7.53 7.94
C LEU A 329 -24.12 8.15 9.09
N ASN A 330 -24.09 7.54 10.28
CA ASN A 330 -24.74 8.07 11.47
C ASN A 330 -23.72 8.64 12.47
N CYS A 331 -23.40 9.92 12.31
CA CYS A 331 -22.44 10.59 13.18
C CYS A 331 -22.90 10.80 14.62
N SER A 332 -24.19 10.66 14.90
CA SER A 332 -24.75 10.80 16.26
C SER A 332 -24.35 9.64 17.18
N ARG A 333 -23.88 8.51 16.63
CA ARG A 333 -23.40 7.37 17.41
C ARG A 333 -22.03 7.62 18.05
N TYR A 334 -21.26 8.58 17.55
CA TYR A 334 -19.90 8.86 18.03
C TYR A 334 -19.90 9.99 19.08
N PRO A 335 -19.18 9.82 20.20
CA PRO A 335 -19.17 10.79 21.28
C PRO A 335 -18.44 12.08 20.88
N LYS A 336 -19.08 13.22 21.16
CA LYS A 336 -18.52 14.58 20.98
C LYS A 336 -18.12 15.16 22.34
N PHE A 337 -17.02 15.89 22.35
CA PHE A 337 -16.49 16.57 23.53
C PHE A 337 -16.31 18.06 23.22
N ARG A 338 -16.66 18.91 24.19
CA ARG A 338 -16.37 20.34 24.13
C ARG A 338 -15.07 20.63 24.85
N LEU A 339 -14.16 21.29 24.14
CA LEU A 339 -12.91 21.82 24.68
C LEU A 339 -13.18 23.12 25.45
N ASP A 340 -12.22 23.53 26.28
CA ASP A 340 -12.30 24.75 27.10
C ASP A 340 -12.42 26.03 26.26
N ASP A 341 -11.99 25.99 24.99
CA ASP A 341 -12.10 27.08 24.01
C ASP A 341 -13.45 27.08 23.25
N GLY A 342 -14.38 26.20 23.62
CA GLY A 342 -15.70 26.08 23.01
C GLY A 342 -15.77 25.23 21.74
N ARG A 343 -14.65 24.73 21.22
CA ARG A 343 -14.63 23.85 20.04
C ARG A 343 -15.17 22.46 20.37
N GLU A 344 -15.97 21.90 19.46
CA GLU A 344 -16.42 20.52 19.53
C GLU A 344 -15.47 19.60 18.77
N VAL A 345 -15.05 18.51 19.41
CA VAL A 345 -14.19 17.47 18.82
C VAL A 345 -14.81 16.09 19.00
N MET A 346 -14.57 15.21 18.04
CA MET A 346 -15.04 13.83 18.08
C MET A 346 -13.89 12.89 18.43
N ALA A 347 -14.06 12.13 19.51
CA ALA A 347 -13.08 11.12 19.90
C ALA A 347 -13.41 9.80 19.19
N CYS A 348 -12.47 9.35 18.37
CA CYS A 348 -12.59 8.09 17.63
C CYS A 348 -11.71 7.03 18.29
N THR A 349 -12.19 5.78 18.26
CA THR A 349 -11.31 4.64 18.50
C THR A 349 -10.25 4.59 17.40
N MET A 350 -9.08 4.06 17.75
CA MET A 350 -7.94 3.94 16.82
C MET A 350 -7.98 2.61 16.03
N ILE A 351 -9.19 2.09 15.82
CA ILE A 351 -9.45 0.88 15.05
C ILE A 351 -9.52 1.28 13.58
N TYR A 352 -8.74 0.58 12.77
CA TYR A 352 -8.67 0.84 11.35
C TYR A 352 -9.75 0.04 10.60
N ASP A 353 -10.76 0.75 10.09
CA ASP A 353 -11.92 0.18 9.41
C ASP A 353 -12.38 1.12 8.27
N PRO A 354 -11.66 1.13 7.13
CA PRO A 354 -11.70 2.25 6.19
C PRO A 354 -13.04 2.39 5.49
N VAL A 355 -13.41 3.63 5.16
CA VAL A 355 -14.61 3.95 4.39
C VAL A 355 -14.32 4.95 3.28
N CYS A 356 -15.00 4.81 2.14
CA CYS A 356 -14.92 5.75 1.04
C CYS A 356 -16.01 6.81 1.20
N GLY A 357 -15.62 8.08 1.28
CA GLY A 357 -16.54 9.21 1.34
C GLY A 357 -17.15 9.55 -0.02
N THR A 358 -18.25 10.31 -0.01
CA THR A 358 -18.87 10.83 -1.23
C THR A 358 -17.98 11.79 -2.03
N ASP A 359 -16.97 12.36 -1.40
CA ASP A 359 -15.89 13.14 -2.00
C ASP A 359 -14.85 12.29 -2.75
N GLY A 360 -14.94 10.96 -2.68
CA GLY A 360 -13.94 10.07 -3.27
C GLY A 360 -12.67 9.95 -2.42
N VAL A 361 -12.68 10.48 -1.19
CA VAL A 361 -11.58 10.36 -0.24
C VAL A 361 -11.82 9.17 0.68
N THR A 362 -10.78 8.41 0.98
CA THR A 362 -10.86 7.35 1.98
C THR A 362 -10.66 7.94 3.39
N TYR A 363 -11.41 7.45 4.36
CA TYR A 363 -11.29 7.79 5.77
C TYR A 363 -10.92 6.53 6.55
N ALA A 364 -10.13 6.66 7.63
CA ALA A 364 -9.63 5.51 8.40
C ALA A 364 -10.76 4.74 9.12
N SER A 365 -11.86 5.42 9.44
CA SER A 365 -13.11 4.84 9.92
C SER A 365 -14.29 5.79 9.69
N GLU A 366 -15.52 5.29 9.80
CA GLU A 366 -16.73 6.14 9.80
C GLU A 366 -16.65 7.27 10.84
N CYS A 367 -16.09 6.99 12.02
CA CYS A 367 -15.89 8.02 13.05
C CYS A 367 -14.97 9.13 12.54
N THR A 368 -13.90 8.78 11.83
CA THR A 368 -12.99 9.80 11.29
C THR A 368 -13.62 10.64 10.18
N LEU A 369 -14.49 10.06 9.35
CA LEU A 369 -15.31 10.79 8.37
C LEU A 369 -16.28 11.74 9.09
N CYS A 370 -16.97 11.26 10.13
CA CYS A 370 -17.85 12.10 10.95
C CYS A 370 -17.11 13.24 11.65
N SER A 371 -15.89 12.99 12.12
CA SER A 371 -15.07 14.04 12.71
C SER A 371 -14.58 15.05 11.68
N HIS A 372 -14.30 14.63 10.45
CA HIS A 372 -13.97 15.55 9.37
C HIS A 372 -15.15 16.49 9.06
N ASN A 373 -16.36 15.94 8.95
CA ASN A 373 -17.60 16.72 8.83
C ASN A 373 -17.76 17.76 9.96
N LEU A 374 -17.47 17.35 11.20
CA LEU A 374 -17.54 18.25 12.36
C LEU A 374 -16.47 19.35 12.32
N GLU A 375 -15.22 19.00 11.99
CA GLU A 375 -14.07 19.91 11.99
C GLU A 375 -14.15 20.94 10.86
N HIS A 376 -14.68 20.57 9.69
CA HIS A 376 -14.67 21.41 8.48
C HIS A 376 -16.06 21.94 8.11
N GLY A 377 -17.11 21.59 8.85
CA GLY A 377 -18.49 21.98 8.55
C GLY A 377 -19.01 21.37 7.24
N THR A 378 -18.49 20.21 6.84
CA THR A 378 -18.91 19.49 5.64
C THR A 378 -20.03 18.49 5.95
N ASN A 379 -20.74 18.02 4.92
CA ASN A 379 -21.80 17.02 5.03
C ASN A 379 -21.56 15.86 4.07
N LEU A 380 -20.40 15.21 4.24
CA LEU A 380 -20.03 14.05 3.44
C LEU A 380 -20.76 12.82 3.95
N SER A 381 -21.28 12.02 3.03
CA SER A 381 -21.83 10.70 3.34
C SER A 381 -20.79 9.62 3.06
N LYS A 382 -21.02 8.43 3.61
CA LYS A 382 -20.28 7.23 3.19
C LYS A 382 -20.79 6.79 1.82
N ARG A 383 -19.89 6.69 0.84
CA ARG A 383 -20.17 6.15 -0.50
C ARG A 383 -20.18 4.63 -0.48
N LYS A 384 -19.14 4.02 0.10
CA LYS A 384 -19.03 2.56 0.29
C LYS A 384 -18.13 2.24 1.48
N HIS A 385 -18.24 1.03 1.98
CA HIS A 385 -17.28 0.50 2.95
C HIS A 385 -15.98 0.09 2.24
N GLY A 386 -14.84 0.16 2.95
CA GLY A 386 -13.52 -0.04 2.37
C GLY A 386 -12.93 1.24 1.75
N ARG A 387 -11.76 1.10 1.13
CA ARG A 387 -11.06 2.21 0.46
C ARG A 387 -11.81 2.63 -0.82
N CYS A 388 -11.65 3.90 -1.20
CA CYS A 388 -11.97 4.33 -2.55
C CYS A 388 -11.05 3.60 -3.55
N GLU A 389 -11.57 3.29 -4.73
CA GLU A 389 -10.76 2.72 -5.81
C GLU A 389 -9.78 3.79 -6.32
N GLU A 390 -8.51 3.43 -6.49
CA GLU A 390 -7.57 4.23 -7.28
C GLU A 390 -8.00 4.05 -8.74
N ASP A 391 -8.34 5.13 -9.46
CA ASP A 391 -8.68 5.07 -10.89
C ASP A 391 -7.52 4.41 -11.67
N ILE A 392 -7.65 3.12 -12.00
CA ILE A 392 -6.66 2.35 -12.79
C ILE A 392 -6.77 2.68 -14.30
N THR A 393 -7.45 3.77 -14.66
CA THR A 393 -7.58 4.22 -16.05
C THR A 393 -6.90 5.56 -16.23
N ARG A 394 -5.59 5.52 -16.51
CA ARG A 394 -4.97 6.50 -17.41
C ARG A 394 -3.75 5.94 -18.12
#